data_AF-A0A7V9EW73-F1
#
_entry.id   AF-A0A7V9EW73-F1
#
_cell.length_a   1.000
_cell.length_b   1.000
_cell.length_c   1.000
_cell.angle_alpha   90.00
_cell.angle_beta   90.00
_cell.angle_gamma   90.00
#
_symmetry.space_group_name_H-M   'P 1'
#
loop_
_entity.id
_entity.type
_entity.pdbx_description
1 polymer ?
#
loop_
_entity_poly.entity_id
_entity_poly.type
_entity_poly.pdbx_seq_one_letter_code
_entity_poly.pdbx_strand_id
1 'polypeptide(L)'
;MAPRQRLSATVEHELLEAGRAAVAEGRAESLSAWVNDGLRRQADHDRRMRALDGFFEAYEAEHGEITEEEVEAASRRARARADVVRTPSAEDDLSKRRTREVG
;
A
#
# COMPACT_ATOMS: atom_id res chain seq x y z
N MET A 1 -7.74 -27.23 9.00
CA MET A 1 -8.57 -26.08 8.59
C MET A 1 -9.54 -25.77 9.71
N ALA A 2 -9.62 -24.52 10.14
CA ALA A 2 -10.67 -24.10 11.06
C ALA A 2 -12.05 -24.21 10.37
N PRO A 3 -13.12 -24.59 11.09
CA PRO A 3 -14.44 -24.72 10.50
C PRO A 3 -14.97 -23.36 10.04
N ARG A 4 -15.68 -23.35 8.89
CA ARG A 4 -16.34 -22.14 8.39
C ARG A 4 -17.62 -21.89 9.19
N GLN A 5 -17.82 -20.67 9.64
CA GLN A 5 -19.02 -20.25 10.38
C GLN A 5 -19.88 -19.32 9.52
N ARG A 6 -21.20 -19.33 9.73
CA ARG A 6 -22.11 -18.41 9.04
C ARG A 6 -22.06 -17.02 9.69
N LEU A 7 -21.90 -16.00 8.87
CA LEU A 7 -21.98 -14.60 9.26
C LEU A 7 -23.19 -13.96 8.58
N SER A 8 -24.01 -13.25 9.37
CA SER A 8 -25.08 -12.39 8.85
C SER A 8 -24.70 -10.95 9.15
N ALA A 9 -24.61 -10.11 8.12
CA ALA A 9 -24.23 -8.71 8.24
C ALA A 9 -24.99 -7.88 7.21
N THR A 10 -25.31 -6.64 7.56
CA THR A 10 -25.78 -5.64 6.61
C THR A 10 -24.57 -5.06 5.89
N VAL A 11 -24.64 -4.98 4.56
CA VAL A 11 -23.60 -4.39 3.72
C VAL A 11 -24.21 -3.32 2.84
N GLU A 12 -23.40 -2.34 2.47
CA GLU A 12 -23.79 -1.34 1.49
C GLU A 12 -24.07 -1.99 0.12
N HIS A 13 -25.01 -1.41 -0.62
CA HIS A 13 -25.42 -1.95 -1.92
C HIS A 13 -24.24 -2.03 -2.90
N GLU A 14 -23.41 -0.99 -2.94
CA GLU A 14 -22.25 -0.91 -3.84
C GLU A 14 -21.22 -2.01 -3.58
N LEU A 15 -21.00 -2.38 -2.31
CA LEU A 15 -20.10 -3.47 -1.94
C LEU A 15 -20.63 -4.83 -2.39
N LEU A 16 -21.95 -5.03 -2.30
CA LEU A 16 -22.59 -6.26 -2.79
C LEU A 16 -22.47 -6.37 -4.30
N GLU A 17 -22.68 -5.28 -5.05
CA GLU A 17 -22.52 -5.24 -6.50
C GLU A 17 -21.06 -5.48 -6.92
N ALA A 18 -20.09 -4.86 -6.24
CA ALA A 18 -18.67 -5.11 -6.49
C ALA A 18 -18.29 -6.58 -6.27
N GLY A 19 -18.84 -7.21 -5.24
CA GLY A 19 -18.65 -8.64 -4.98
C GLY A 19 -19.29 -9.53 -6.05
N ARG A 20 -20.49 -9.19 -6.53
CA ARG A 20 -21.15 -9.93 -7.64
C ARG A 20 -20.36 -9.80 -8.93
N ALA A 21 -19.89 -8.60 -9.27
CA ALA A 21 -19.04 -8.36 -10.44
C ALA A 21 -17.74 -9.17 -10.36
N ALA A 22 -17.10 -9.22 -9.19
CA ALA A 22 -15.90 -10.03 -8.98
C ALA A 22 -16.10 -11.52 -9.25
N VAL A 23 -17.26 -12.06 -8.89
CA VAL A 23 -17.61 -13.46 -9.19
C VAL A 23 -17.92 -13.64 -10.67
N ALA A 24 -18.68 -12.72 -11.28
CA ALA A 24 -19.02 -12.79 -12.70
C ALA A 24 -17.77 -12.71 -13.60
N GLU A 25 -16.77 -11.93 -13.21
CA GLU A 25 -15.48 -11.82 -13.90
C GLU A 25 -14.50 -12.96 -13.58
N GLY A 26 -14.88 -13.92 -12.72
CA GLY A 26 -14.03 -15.04 -12.34
C GLY A 26 -12.86 -14.67 -11.41
N ARG A 27 -12.82 -13.44 -10.89
CA ARG A 27 -11.82 -13.00 -9.90
C ARG A 27 -12.02 -13.64 -8.53
N ALA A 28 -13.21 -14.18 -8.27
CA ALA A 28 -13.52 -14.95 -7.07
C ALA A 28 -14.49 -16.10 -7.39
N GLU A 29 -14.29 -17.26 -6.76
CA GLU A 29 -15.13 -18.46 -6.99
C GLU A 29 -16.56 -18.31 -6.43
N SER A 30 -16.74 -17.44 -5.44
CA SER A 30 -18.04 -17.12 -4.85
C SER A 30 -17.97 -15.82 -4.06
N LEU A 31 -19.14 -15.25 -3.72
CA LEU A 31 -19.20 -14.07 -2.86
C LEU A 31 -18.55 -14.33 -1.49
N SER A 32 -18.72 -15.54 -0.95
CA SER A 32 -18.10 -15.93 0.31
C SER A 32 -16.58 -16.02 0.24
N ALA A 33 -16.01 -16.39 -0.92
CA ALA A 33 -14.57 -16.39 -1.15
C ALA A 33 -14.05 -14.96 -1.24
N TRP A 34 -14.74 -14.10 -2.00
CA TRP A 34 -14.42 -12.68 -2.14
C TRP A 34 -14.43 -11.95 -0.78
N VAL A 35 -15.47 -12.13 0.03
CA VAL A 35 -15.56 -11.55 1.38
C VAL A 35 -14.43 -12.07 2.27
N ASN A 36 -14.17 -13.38 2.27
CA ASN A 36 -13.12 -13.96 3.10
C ASN A 36 -11.72 -13.43 2.74
N ASP A 37 -11.45 -13.21 1.45
CA ASP A 37 -10.18 -12.65 1.01
C ASP A 37 -10.03 -11.20 1.43
N GLY A 38 -11.10 -10.39 1.34
CA GLY A 38 -11.13 -9.03 1.88
C GLY A 38 -10.86 -9.00 3.39
N LEU A 39 -11.56 -9.84 4.16
CA LEU A 39 -11.38 -9.94 5.61
C LEU A 39 -9.98 -10.41 5.99
N ARG A 40 -9.39 -11.34 5.23
CA ARG A 40 -8.01 -11.79 5.48
C ARG A 40 -7.00 -10.66 5.26
N ARG A 41 -7.14 -9.92 4.16
CA ARG A 41 -6.28 -8.76 3.87
C ARG A 41 -6.37 -7.70 4.97
N GLN A 42 -7.58 -7.40 5.45
CA GLN A 42 -7.77 -6.46 6.55
C GLN A 42 -7.13 -6.97 7.84
N ALA A 43 -7.36 -8.23 8.22
CA ALA A 43 -6.80 -8.82 9.43
C ALA A 43 -5.25 -8.83 9.42
N ASP A 44 -4.65 -9.09 8.26
CA ASP A 44 -3.19 -9.06 8.10
C ASP A 44 -2.65 -7.63 8.14
N HIS A 45 -3.36 -6.66 7.54
CA HIS A 45 -3.02 -5.24 7.65
C HIS A 45 -3.05 -4.77 9.11
N ASP A 46 -4.15 -5.01 9.82
CA ASP A 46 -4.32 -4.62 11.23
C ASP A 46 -3.24 -5.25 12.12
N ARG A 47 -2.89 -6.52 11.87
CA ARG A 47 -1.83 -7.20 12.62
C ARG A 47 -0.47 -6.53 12.43
N ARG A 48 -0.16 -6.12 11.20
CA ARG A 48 1.09 -5.40 10.89
C ARG A 48 1.11 -4.03 11.53
N MET A 49 0.00 -3.29 11.48
CA MET A 49 -0.08 -1.96 12.09
C MET A 49 0.10 -2.05 13.61
N ARG A 50 -0.60 -2.96 14.29
CA ARG A 50 -0.39 -3.18 15.74
C ARG A 50 1.04 -3.58 16.10
N ALA A 51 1.70 -4.36 15.22
CA ALA A 51 3.09 -4.73 15.45
C ALA A 51 4.05 -3.53 15.29
N LEU A 52 3.75 -2.59 14.38
CA LEU A 52 4.49 -1.34 14.26
C LEU A 52 4.24 -0.44 15.46
N ASP A 53 2.99 -0.32 15.92
CA ASP A 53 2.64 0.46 17.12
C ASP A 53 3.43 -0.04 18.33
N GLY A 54 3.42 -1.35 18.58
CA GLY A 54 4.20 -1.93 19.68
C GLY A 54 5.72 -1.80 19.51
N PHE A 55 6.21 -1.73 18.27
CA PHE A 55 7.63 -1.45 18.02
C PHE A 55 7.98 0.01 18.35
N PHE A 56 7.14 0.96 17.96
CA PHE A 56 7.34 2.38 18.29
C PHE A 56 7.29 2.60 19.80
N GLU A 57 6.29 2.03 20.49
CA GLU A 57 6.20 2.11 21.95
C GLU A 57 7.47 1.60 22.65
N ALA A 58 8.02 0.46 22.20
CA ALA A 58 9.25 -0.10 22.76
C ALA A 58 10.47 0.79 22.50
N TYR A 59 10.58 1.34 21.28
CA TYR A 59 11.66 2.25 20.92
C TYR A 59 11.61 3.56 21.70
N GLU A 60 10.42 4.16 21.83
CA GLU A 60 10.22 5.41 22.57
C GLU A 60 10.44 5.24 24.07
N ALA A 61 10.11 4.07 24.63
CA ALA A 61 10.44 3.75 26.01
C ALA A 61 11.96 3.70 26.25
N GLU A 62 12.75 3.27 25.26
CA GLU A 62 14.22 3.20 25.35
C GLU A 62 14.90 4.55 25.05
N HIS A 63 14.39 5.30 24.07
CA HIS A 63 15.08 6.46 23.50
C HIS A 63 14.39 7.81 23.72
N GLY A 64 13.19 7.82 24.27
CA GLY A 64 12.31 9.00 24.33
C GLY A 64 11.37 9.10 23.12
N GLU A 65 10.35 9.93 23.26
CA GLU A 65 9.31 10.15 22.24
C GLU A 65 9.91 10.61 20.90
N ILE A 66 9.42 10.06 19.78
CA ILE A 66 9.81 10.53 18.45
C ILE A 66 8.97 11.76 18.11
N THR A 67 9.59 12.93 18.10
CA THR A 67 8.87 14.19 17.81
C THR A 67 8.72 14.45 16.31
N GLU A 68 7.69 15.21 15.93
CA GLU A 68 7.46 15.60 14.53
C GLU A 68 8.64 16.40 13.96
N GLU A 69 9.27 17.26 14.77
CA GLU A 69 10.46 18.01 14.40
C GLU A 69 11.65 17.10 14.05
N GLU A 70 11.84 16.01 14.81
CA GLU A 70 12.89 15.02 14.56
C GLU A 70 12.61 14.20 13.29
N VAL A 71 11.35 13.84 13.04
CA VAL A 71 10.92 13.16 11.81
C VAL A 71 11.17 14.04 10.59
N GLU A 72 10.83 15.33 10.67
CA GLU A 72 11.13 16.28 9.60
C GLU A 72 12.63 16.45 9.38
N ALA A 73 13.41 16.59 10.45
CA ALA A 73 14.86 16.73 10.37
C ALA A 73 15.52 15.47 9.77
N ALA A 74 15.02 14.27 10.13
CA ALA A 74 15.44 13.01 9.52
C ALA A 74 15.08 12.96 8.03
N SER A 75 13.86 13.35 7.67
CA SER A 75 13.39 13.40 6.27
C SER A 75 14.22 14.36 5.42
N ARG A 76 14.55 15.55 5.94
CA ARG A 76 15.46 16.51 5.28
C ARG A 76 16.84 15.90 5.04
N ARG A 77 17.42 15.26 6.06
CA ARG A 77 18.72 14.58 5.94
C ARG A 77 18.70 13.42 4.93
N ALA A 78 17.63 12.63 4.91
CA ALA A 78 17.46 11.54 3.96
C ALA A 78 17.39 12.05 2.52
N ARG A 79 16.60 13.11 2.27
CA ARG A 79 16.53 13.75 0.94
C ARG A 79 17.86 14.37 0.51
N ALA A 80 18.60 15.00 1.42
CA ALA A 80 19.90 15.60 1.12
C ALA A 80 20.97 14.56 0.71
N ARG A 81 20.79 13.30 1.10
CA ARG A 81 21.70 12.18 0.78
C ARG A 81 21.19 11.28 -0.33
N ALA A 82 20.01 11.56 -0.89
CA ALA A 82 19.40 10.70 -1.89
C ALA A 82 20.02 10.96 -3.27
N ASP A 83 20.43 9.88 -3.95
CA ASP A 83 20.81 9.93 -5.36
C ASP A 83 19.56 10.11 -6.22
N VAL A 84 19.46 11.26 -6.90
CA VAL A 84 18.31 11.57 -7.76
C VAL A 84 18.43 10.81 -9.06
N VAL A 85 17.67 9.72 -9.20
CA VAL A 85 17.51 9.02 -10.48
C VAL A 85 16.44 9.75 -11.28
N ARG A 86 16.87 10.55 -12.26
CA ARG A 86 15.97 11.17 -13.24
C ARG A 86 15.81 10.20 -14.41
N THR A 87 14.62 9.63 -14.58
CA THR A 87 14.27 8.96 -15.84
C THR A 87 14.23 10.02 -16.94
N PRO A 88 14.97 9.84 -18.05
CA PRO A 88 14.93 10.80 -19.15
C PRO A 88 13.50 10.93 -19.64
N SER A 89 13.03 12.18 -19.76
CA SER A 89 11.72 12.45 -20.35
C SER A 89 11.77 12.09 -21.84
N ALA A 90 10.64 11.66 -22.40
CA ALA A 90 10.52 11.38 -23.83
C ALA A 90 10.94 12.57 -24.71
N GLU A 91 10.86 13.80 -24.19
CA GLU A 91 11.32 15.02 -24.86
C GLU A 91 12.85 15.10 -24.99
N ASP A 92 13.61 14.61 -24.00
CA ASP A 92 15.08 14.58 -24.02
C ASP A 92 15.59 13.59 -25.07
N ASP A 93 14.89 12.47 -25.26
CA ASP A 93 15.21 11.45 -26.25
C ASP A 93 14.93 11.91 -27.69
N LEU A 94 13.89 12.72 -27.90
CA LEU A 94 13.58 13.29 -29.21
C LEU A 94 14.60 14.36 -29.63
N SER A 95 15.09 15.15 -28.67
CA SER A 95 16.12 16.17 -28.93
C SER A 95 17.46 15.53 -29.36
N LYS A 96 17.89 14.45 -28.69
CA LYS A 96 19.12 13.72 -29.04
C LYS A 96 19.08 13.05 -30.42
N ARG A 97 17.90 12.64 -30.90
CA ARG A 97 17.75 12.02 -32.23
C ARG A 97 17.87 13.06 -33.35
N ARG A 98 17.33 14.27 -33.15
CA ARG A 98 17.45 15.36 -34.13
C ARG A 98 18.88 15.85 -34.33
N THR A 99 19.71 15.82 -33.28
CA THR A 99 21.13 16.23 -33.39
C THR A 99 21.98 15.21 -34.16
N ARG A 100 21.50 13.97 -34.36
CA ARG A 100 22.23 12.91 -35.06
C ARG A 100 21.98 12.84 -36.58
N GLU A 101 20.96 13.54 -37.07
CA GLU A 101 20.60 13.56 -38.50
C GLU A 101 21.24 14.71 -39.30
N VAL A 102 21.99 15.61 -38.65
CA VAL A 102 22.60 16.80 -39.28
C VAL A 102 24.13 16.69 -39.40
N GLY A 103 24.67 15.47 -39.30
CA GLY A 103 26.11 15.17 -39.43
C GLY A 103 26.43 14.40 -40.70
#